data_AF-W8XYA8-F1
#
_entry.id   AF-W8XYA8-F1
#
_cell.length_a   1.000
_cell.length_b   1.000
_cell.length_c   1.000
_cell.angle_alpha   90.00
_cell.angle_beta   90.00
_cell.angle_gamma   90.00
#
_symmetry.space_group_name_H-M   'P 1'
#
loop_
_entity.id
_entity.type
_entity.pdbx_description
1 polymer ?
#
loop_
_entity_poly.entity_id
_entity_poly.type
_entity_poly.pdbx_seq_one_letter_code
_entity_poly.pdbx_strand_id
1 'polypeptide(L)'
;MIWVAVIITMLLFILVAKPMGIYLEKAFQGSKMLDKVFGPFEKLIFKITGVKEYNQTWKQYALSLVLLNGFMIVIVYFIFRLQGVLPLNPAHIEGMEPTLAFNTAISFMADTNLQHYSGENGLSYLSQLIGITFLMFAAPATTLALVMAFIRGLAGKELGNFFVDFTRALTRVFLPIAFIVALVFVALGVPQTLDGAVTAQTIEGAKQSILRGPVASFVSIKELGNNGGGFFGANSTHPFENPGQMSNILQMMLMMLLPTALPFTYGRMVGNKKQGRILFVSLFMVFLLGFITITTSELNGNPALNGIVSNMYKEVQKGKKYDLEQYFLHYTQQ
;
A
#
# COMPACT_ATOMS: atom_id res chain seq x y z
N MET A 1 10.40 -25.37 -2.75
CA MET A 1 10.89 -23.99 -2.91
C MET A 1 9.89 -22.95 -2.38
N ILE A 2 8.59 -23.02 -2.70
CA ILE A 2 7.59 -22.03 -2.26
C ILE A 2 7.49 -21.86 -0.72
N TRP A 3 7.48 -22.96 0.03
CA TRP A 3 7.44 -22.94 1.49
C TRP A 3 8.67 -22.29 2.14
N VAL A 4 9.83 -22.40 1.50
CA VAL A 4 11.05 -21.75 1.99
C VAL A 4 10.90 -20.24 1.90
N ALA A 5 10.40 -19.71 0.78
CA ALA A 5 10.14 -18.28 0.62
C ALA A 5 9.09 -17.76 1.62
N VAL A 6 8.02 -18.53 1.86
CA VAL A 6 7.00 -18.21 2.88
C VAL A 6 7.63 -18.12 4.26
N ILE A 7 8.35 -19.16 4.70
CA ILE A 7 8.96 -19.21 6.03
C ILE A 7 9.97 -18.07 6.20
N ILE A 8 10.82 -17.81 5.19
CA ILE A 8 11.76 -16.70 5.21
C ILE A 8 11.03 -15.37 5.37
N THR A 9 9.99 -15.12 4.57
CA THR A 9 9.19 -13.87 4.65
C THR A 9 8.58 -13.71 6.04
N MET A 10 8.01 -14.77 6.61
CA MET A 10 7.42 -14.76 7.94
C MET A 10 8.44 -14.44 9.04
N LEU A 11 9.60 -15.10 9.00
CA LEU A 11 10.67 -14.84 9.94
C LEU A 11 11.17 -13.39 9.83
N LEU A 12 11.32 -12.86 8.61
CA LEU A 12 11.79 -11.50 8.40
C LEU A 12 10.85 -10.47 9.03
N PHE A 13 9.53 -10.51 8.80
CA PHE A 13 8.65 -9.50 9.38
C PHE A 13 8.54 -9.65 10.91
N ILE A 14 8.61 -10.87 11.46
CA ILE A 14 8.64 -11.10 12.92
C ILE A 14 9.88 -10.47 13.54
N LEU A 15 11.04 -10.61 12.88
CA LEU A 15 12.30 -10.04 13.35
C LEU A 15 12.28 -8.50 13.34
N VAL A 16 11.66 -7.88 12.34
CA VAL A 16 11.59 -6.42 12.20
C VAL A 16 10.49 -5.79 13.07
N ALA A 17 9.44 -6.54 13.42
CA ALA A 17 8.29 -6.05 14.19
C ALA A 17 8.68 -5.33 15.48
N LYS A 18 9.52 -5.96 16.32
CA LYS A 18 9.93 -5.37 17.61
C LYS A 18 10.85 -4.14 17.44
N PRO A 19 11.93 -4.16 16.64
CA PRO A 19 12.72 -2.98 16.33
C PRO A 19 11.87 -1.80 15.84
N MET A 20 10.97 -2.04 14.88
CA MET A 20 10.09 -1.01 14.35
C MET A 20 9.11 -0.49 15.41
N GLY A 21 8.58 -1.37 16.26
CA GLY A 21 7.69 -0.96 17.35
C GLY A 21 8.37 -0.05 18.39
N ILE A 22 9.67 -0.29 18.65
CA ILE A 22 10.50 0.59 19.50
C ILE A 22 10.76 1.92 18.81
N TYR A 23 11.02 1.90 17.50
CA TYR A 23 11.21 3.12 16.72
C TYR A 23 9.95 4.00 16.75
N LEU A 24 8.77 3.44 16.48
CA LEU A 24 7.51 4.15 16.50
C LEU A 24 7.23 4.80 17.87
N GLU A 25 7.46 4.08 18.97
CA GLU A 25 7.31 4.65 20.31
C GLU A 25 8.17 5.91 20.49
N LYS A 26 9.46 5.85 20.10
CA LYS A 26 10.37 7.00 20.15
C LYS A 26 9.97 8.12 19.19
N ALA A 27 9.48 7.78 18.01
CA ALA A 27 9.09 8.74 16.98
C ALA A 27 7.92 9.63 17.46
N PHE A 28 6.99 9.06 18.25
CA PHE A 28 5.77 9.73 18.69
C PHE A 28 5.77 10.20 20.15
N GLN A 29 6.64 9.65 21.02
CA GLN A 29 6.79 10.12 22.41
C GLN A 29 7.95 11.12 22.62
N GLY A 30 8.78 11.33 21.60
CA GLY A 30 9.91 12.26 21.65
C GLY A 30 11.24 11.53 21.87
N SER A 31 12.24 11.93 21.09
CA SER A 31 13.58 11.34 21.11
C SER A 31 14.57 12.37 20.63
N LYS A 32 15.53 12.74 21.49
CA LYS A 32 16.57 13.74 21.16
C LYS A 32 17.27 13.45 19.83
N MET A 33 17.49 12.17 19.51
CA MET A 33 18.11 11.77 18.25
C MET A 33 17.19 12.04 17.05
N LEU A 34 15.92 11.65 17.13
CA LEU A 34 14.96 11.85 16.03
C LEU A 34 14.62 13.33 15.86
N ASP A 35 14.51 14.07 16.96
CA ASP A 35 14.25 15.50 16.94
C ASP A 35 15.43 16.28 16.32
N LYS A 36 16.67 15.78 16.44
CA LYS A 36 17.83 16.37 15.75
C LYS A 36 17.78 16.16 14.24
N VAL A 37 17.28 15.01 13.77
CA VAL A 37 17.23 14.66 12.34
C VAL A 37 15.99 15.26 11.66
N PHE A 38 14.81 15.04 12.23
CA PHE A 38 13.52 15.41 11.62
C PHE A 38 12.97 16.74 12.13
N GLY A 39 13.35 17.15 13.34
CA GLY A 39 12.80 18.34 13.99
C GLY A 39 12.99 19.66 13.22
N PRO A 40 14.11 19.92 12.50
CA PRO A 40 14.22 21.12 11.68
C PRO A 40 13.14 21.20 10.59
N PHE A 41 12.86 20.09 9.92
CA PHE A 41 11.83 20.01 8.88
C PHE A 41 10.42 20.14 9.46
N GLU A 42 10.15 19.47 10.58
CA GLU A 42 8.87 19.55 11.28
C GLU A 42 8.57 20.96 11.78
N LYS A 43 9.56 21.63 12.38
CA LYS A 43 9.42 23.03 12.82
C LYS A 43 9.14 23.98 11.67
N LEU A 44 9.74 23.74 10.50
CA LEU A 44 9.44 24.52 9.30
C LEU A 44 7.99 24.32 8.85
N ILE A 45 7.52 23.07 8.82
CA ILE A 45 6.13 22.73 8.49
C ILE A 45 5.18 23.41 9.49
N PHE A 46 5.42 23.29 10.79
CA PHE A 46 4.61 23.91 11.84
C PHE A 46 4.61 25.44 11.73
N LYS A 47 5.75 26.05 11.38
CA LYS A 47 5.84 27.50 11.18
C LYS A 47 5.02 27.97 9.98
N ILE A 48 5.08 27.26 8.85
CA ILE A 48 4.35 27.62 7.62
C ILE A 48 2.84 27.40 7.79
N THR A 49 2.45 26.32 8.45
CA THR A 49 1.04 25.94 8.65
C THR A 49 0.40 26.60 9.88
N GLY A 50 1.19 27.25 10.74
CA GLY A 50 0.70 27.84 11.99
C GLY A 50 0.32 26.81 13.07
N VAL A 51 0.71 25.55 12.92
CA VAL A 51 0.45 24.49 13.90
C VAL A 51 1.18 24.80 15.20
N LYS A 52 0.43 24.83 16.30
CA LYS A 52 0.97 24.99 17.65
C LYS A 52 0.95 23.65 18.38
N GLU A 53 2.02 23.35 19.12
CA GLU A 53 2.20 22.09 19.85
C GLU A 53 1.48 22.13 21.22
N TYR A 54 0.15 22.21 21.21
CA TYR A 54 -0.69 22.10 22.42
C TYR A 54 -1.52 20.82 22.40
N ASN A 55 -1.92 20.34 23.58
CA ASN A 55 -2.78 19.17 23.69
C ASN A 55 -4.22 19.48 23.29
N GLN A 56 -4.77 18.68 22.38
CA GLN A 56 -6.16 18.72 21.97
C GLN A 56 -7.01 17.80 22.87
N THR A 57 -8.23 18.24 23.18
CA THR A 57 -9.29 17.35 23.69
C THR A 57 -9.66 16.32 22.61
N TRP A 58 -10.30 15.22 23.01
CA TRP A 58 -10.74 14.19 22.04
C TRP A 58 -11.67 14.74 20.95
N LYS A 59 -12.53 15.72 21.28
CA LYS A 59 -13.41 16.39 20.31
C LYS A 59 -12.62 17.21 19.30
N GLN A 60 -11.63 17.97 19.77
CA GLN A 60 -10.76 18.77 18.90
C GLN A 60 -9.90 17.89 18.00
N TYR A 61 -9.37 16.78 18.52
CA TYR A 61 -8.57 15.82 17.75
C TYR A 61 -9.41 15.16 16.66
N ALA A 62 -10.60 14.65 17.00
CA ALA A 62 -11.53 14.04 16.05
C ALA A 62 -12.01 15.04 14.98
N LEU A 63 -12.33 16.28 15.39
CA LEU A 63 -12.73 17.32 14.45
C LEU A 63 -11.58 17.71 13.50
N SER A 64 -10.34 17.82 14.01
CA SER A 64 -9.17 18.11 13.18
C SER A 64 -8.94 17.02 12.13
N LEU A 65 -9.08 15.75 12.55
CA LEU A 65 -8.99 14.59 11.68
C LEU A 65 -10.03 14.64 10.56
N VAL A 66 -11.32 14.82 10.91
CA VAL A 66 -12.41 14.83 9.93
C VAL A 66 -12.29 16.01 8.96
N LEU A 67 -11.99 17.21 9.47
CA LEU A 67 -11.86 18.40 8.63
C LEU A 67 -10.68 18.30 7.66
N LEU A 68 -9.51 17.82 8.12
CA LEU A 68 -8.35 17.68 7.24
C LEU A 68 -8.61 16.65 6.14
N ASN A 69 -9.16 15.48 6.49
CA ASN A 69 -9.45 14.44 5.50
C ASN A 69 -10.54 14.88 4.52
N GLY A 70 -11.60 15.54 5.00
CA GLY A 70 -12.64 16.12 4.14
C GLY A 70 -12.09 17.16 3.17
N PHE A 71 -11.19 18.03 3.63
CA PHE A 71 -10.52 19.01 2.79
C PHE A 71 -9.66 18.35 1.69
N MET A 72 -8.89 17.32 2.04
CA MET A 72 -8.07 16.55 1.09
C MET A 72 -8.93 15.83 0.04
N ILE A 73 -10.06 15.24 0.43
CA ILE A 73 -11.02 14.64 -0.50
C ILE A 73 -11.52 15.68 -1.51
N VAL A 74 -11.90 16.87 -1.06
CA VAL A 74 -12.41 17.94 -1.94
C VAL A 74 -11.35 18.39 -2.95
N ILE A 75 -10.10 18.60 -2.51
CA ILE A 75 -9.00 18.96 -3.41
C ILE A 75 -8.80 17.87 -4.47
N VAL A 76 -8.69 16.62 -4.05
CA VAL A 76 -8.37 15.50 -4.96
C VAL A 76 -9.54 15.20 -5.89
N TYR A 77 -10.78 15.37 -5.43
CA TYR A 77 -11.95 15.35 -6.29
C TYR A 77 -11.81 16.31 -7.47
N PHE A 78 -11.46 17.57 -7.21
CA PHE A 78 -11.27 18.56 -8.29
C PHE A 78 -10.08 18.23 -9.19
N ILE A 79 -8.99 17.67 -8.66
CA ILE A 79 -7.87 17.17 -9.48
C ILE A 79 -8.38 16.13 -10.48
N PHE A 80 -9.17 15.14 -10.04
CA PHE A 80 -9.71 14.12 -10.93
C PHE A 80 -10.72 14.66 -11.94
N ARG A 81 -11.58 15.62 -11.54
CA ARG A 81 -12.54 16.26 -12.46
C ARG A 81 -11.85 17.11 -13.53
N LEU A 82 -10.75 17.76 -13.17
CA LEU A 82 -10.07 18.73 -14.02
C LEU A 82 -8.82 18.15 -14.71
N GLN A 83 -8.49 16.87 -14.53
CA GLN A 83 -7.24 16.29 -15.04
C GLN A 83 -7.04 16.45 -16.56
N GLY A 84 -8.10 16.58 -17.34
CA GLY A 84 -8.03 16.82 -18.78
C GLY A 84 -7.37 18.16 -19.17
N VAL A 85 -7.39 19.17 -18.28
CA VAL A 85 -6.76 20.49 -18.52
C VAL A 85 -5.52 20.72 -17.67
N LEU A 86 -5.20 19.80 -16.75
CA LEU A 86 -4.02 19.89 -15.88
C LEU A 86 -2.75 19.38 -16.61
N PRO A 87 -1.55 19.86 -16.23
CA PRO A 87 -0.30 19.42 -16.86
C PRO A 87 0.04 17.97 -16.53
N LEU A 88 1.12 17.45 -17.13
CA LEU A 88 1.58 16.04 -16.99
C LEU A 88 0.49 15.03 -17.38
N ASN A 89 -0.14 15.27 -18.55
CA ASN A 89 -1.13 14.39 -19.13
C ASN A 89 -0.73 13.98 -20.57
N PRO A 90 0.36 13.21 -20.75
CA PRO A 90 0.87 12.85 -22.07
C PRO A 90 -0.10 11.98 -22.89
N ALA A 91 -1.03 11.29 -22.21
CA ALA A 91 -2.05 10.46 -22.83
C ALA A 91 -3.38 11.20 -23.09
N HIS A 92 -3.45 12.51 -22.80
CA HIS A 92 -4.66 13.33 -22.96
C HIS A 92 -5.91 12.72 -22.29
N ILE A 93 -5.74 12.14 -21.11
CA ILE A 93 -6.82 11.55 -20.31
C ILE A 93 -7.82 12.63 -19.90
N GLU A 94 -9.10 12.41 -20.18
CA GLU A 94 -10.17 13.34 -19.83
C GLU A 94 -10.47 13.38 -18.32
N GLY A 95 -11.25 14.38 -17.90
CA GLY A 95 -11.77 14.46 -16.55
C GLY A 95 -12.61 13.23 -16.16
N MET A 96 -12.40 12.70 -14.95
CA MET A 96 -13.26 11.63 -14.45
C MET A 96 -14.72 12.08 -14.35
N GLU A 97 -15.64 11.15 -14.60
CA GLU A 97 -17.07 11.34 -14.33
C GLU A 97 -17.28 11.67 -12.83
N PRO A 98 -18.21 12.57 -12.48
CA PRO A 98 -18.46 13.01 -11.11
C PRO A 98 -18.51 11.92 -10.04
N THR A 99 -19.26 10.83 -10.26
CA THR A 99 -19.42 9.77 -9.28
C THR A 99 -18.15 8.91 -9.15
N LEU A 100 -17.46 8.64 -10.25
CA LEU A 100 -16.16 7.95 -10.23
C LEU A 100 -15.10 8.79 -9.50
N ALA A 101 -15.03 10.10 -9.77
CA ALA A 101 -14.09 10.98 -9.09
C ALA A 101 -14.34 11.03 -7.57
N PHE A 102 -15.61 11.10 -7.17
CA PHE A 102 -16.01 11.12 -5.76
C PHE A 102 -15.70 9.79 -5.06
N ASN A 103 -16.08 8.67 -5.68
CA ASN A 103 -15.77 7.33 -5.19
C ASN A 103 -14.25 7.13 -5.03
N THR A 104 -13.48 7.49 -6.06
CA THR A 104 -12.01 7.36 -6.04
C THR A 104 -11.39 8.21 -4.92
N ALA A 105 -11.77 9.50 -4.81
CA ALA A 105 -11.20 10.38 -3.79
C ALA A 105 -11.50 9.88 -2.36
N ILE A 106 -12.73 9.45 -2.09
CA ILE A 106 -13.10 8.89 -0.79
C ILE A 106 -12.40 7.56 -0.54
N SER A 107 -12.35 6.67 -1.53
CA SER A 107 -11.78 5.34 -1.34
C SER A 107 -10.30 5.40 -0.99
N PHE A 108 -9.54 6.30 -1.63
CA PHE A 108 -8.12 6.50 -1.33
C PHE A 108 -7.92 7.22 0.02
N MET A 109 -8.76 8.19 0.39
CA MET A 109 -8.68 8.82 1.71
C MET A 109 -9.09 7.87 2.84
N ALA A 110 -9.98 6.92 2.57
CA ALA A 110 -10.42 5.89 3.51
C ALA A 110 -9.45 4.70 3.57
N ASP A 111 -8.27 4.78 2.94
CA ASP A 111 -7.24 3.73 2.94
C ASP A 111 -7.74 2.38 2.37
N THR A 112 -8.81 2.42 1.56
CA THR A 112 -9.40 1.26 0.91
C THR A 112 -8.85 1.10 -0.51
N ASN A 113 -8.75 2.22 -1.23
CA ASN A 113 -8.21 2.32 -2.57
C ASN A 113 -8.88 1.36 -3.58
N LEU A 114 -10.20 1.22 -3.47
CA LEU A 114 -11.06 0.54 -4.42
C LEU A 114 -10.98 1.24 -5.78
N GLN A 115 -10.85 0.46 -6.85
CA GLN A 115 -10.68 0.97 -8.21
C GLN A 115 -11.79 0.45 -9.12
N HIS A 116 -12.61 1.37 -9.64
CA HIS A 116 -13.54 1.13 -10.74
C HIS A 116 -12.98 1.69 -12.07
N TYR A 117 -11.65 1.78 -12.14
CA TYR A 117 -10.90 2.29 -13.28
C TYR A 117 -9.60 1.50 -13.43
N SER A 118 -9.01 1.54 -14.62
CA SER A 118 -7.64 1.08 -14.86
C SER A 118 -6.72 2.29 -14.78
N GLY A 119 -5.74 2.29 -13.87
CA GLY A 119 -4.95 3.48 -13.56
C GLY A 119 -4.12 4.01 -14.72
N GLU A 120 -3.71 3.13 -15.63
CA GLU A 120 -2.95 3.45 -16.83
C GLU A 120 -3.78 4.11 -17.93
N ASN A 121 -5.12 3.99 -17.88
CA ASN A 121 -6.05 4.59 -18.84
C ASN A 121 -6.99 5.64 -18.23
N GLY A 122 -7.16 5.64 -16.90
CA GLY A 122 -8.15 6.48 -16.20
C GLY A 122 -7.55 7.71 -15.50
N LEU A 123 -6.22 7.78 -15.35
CA LEU A 123 -5.55 8.86 -14.61
C LEU A 123 -4.38 9.46 -15.40
N SER A 124 -4.30 10.79 -15.39
CA SER A 124 -3.09 11.51 -15.81
C SER A 124 -1.93 11.26 -14.83
N TYR A 125 -0.68 11.53 -15.24
CA TYR A 125 0.46 11.41 -14.34
C TYR A 125 0.38 12.40 -13.18
N LEU A 126 -0.16 13.60 -13.40
CA LEU A 126 -0.42 14.54 -12.32
C LEU A 126 -1.42 13.96 -11.32
N SER A 127 -2.54 13.41 -11.79
CA SER A 127 -3.54 12.78 -10.91
C SER A 127 -2.94 11.62 -10.10
N GLN A 128 -2.07 10.81 -10.71
CA GLN A 128 -1.36 9.73 -10.03
C GLN A 128 -0.41 10.25 -8.93
N LEU A 129 0.31 11.35 -9.19
CA LEU A 129 1.30 11.92 -8.27
C LEU A 129 0.67 12.73 -7.13
N ILE A 130 -0.15 13.74 -7.45
CA ILE A 130 -0.65 14.71 -6.46
C ILE A 130 -2.07 14.41 -5.98
N GLY A 131 -2.78 13.49 -6.64
CA GLY A 131 -4.06 12.97 -6.17
C GLY A 131 -3.87 11.66 -5.43
N ILE A 132 -3.57 10.60 -6.19
CA ILE A 132 -3.51 9.24 -5.66
C ILE A 132 -2.37 9.06 -4.67
N THR A 133 -1.12 9.27 -5.09
CA THR A 133 0.05 9.03 -4.23
C THR A 133 0.03 9.94 -3.01
N PHE A 134 -0.44 11.19 -3.16
CA PHE A 134 -0.70 12.09 -2.03
C PHE A 134 -1.65 11.47 -0.99
N LEU A 135 -2.82 10.96 -1.41
CA LEU A 135 -3.76 10.30 -0.49
C LEU A 135 -3.18 9.03 0.11
N MET A 136 -2.35 8.30 -0.64
CA MET A 136 -1.67 7.10 -0.13
C MET A 136 -0.66 7.40 0.98
N PHE A 137 -0.18 8.64 1.09
CA PHE A 137 0.56 9.10 2.27
C PHE A 137 -0.38 9.61 3.37
N ALA A 138 -1.38 10.41 2.99
CA ALA A 138 -2.25 11.10 3.95
C ALA A 138 -3.15 10.14 4.74
N ALA A 139 -3.78 9.16 4.09
CA ALA A 139 -4.67 8.20 4.72
C ALA A 139 -3.98 7.37 5.81
N PRO A 140 -2.86 6.68 5.54
CA PRO A 140 -2.18 5.92 6.59
C PRO A 140 -1.49 6.82 7.62
N ALA A 141 -1.10 8.06 7.28
CA ALA A 141 -0.63 9.05 8.25
C ALA A 141 -1.73 9.44 9.25
N THR A 142 -2.95 9.67 8.77
CA THR A 142 -4.14 9.87 9.61
C THR A 142 -4.37 8.67 10.51
N THR A 143 -4.35 7.44 9.96
CA THR A 143 -4.54 6.21 10.72
C THR A 143 -3.49 6.05 11.81
N LEU A 144 -2.21 6.25 11.48
CA LEU A 144 -1.12 6.14 12.44
C LEU A 144 -1.23 7.20 13.54
N ALA A 145 -1.58 8.45 13.19
CA ALA A 145 -1.82 9.52 14.17
C ALA A 145 -2.94 9.14 15.14
N LEU A 146 -4.07 8.66 14.62
CA LEU A 146 -5.21 8.20 15.41
C LEU A 146 -4.83 7.05 16.34
N VAL A 147 -4.09 6.05 15.86
CA VAL A 147 -3.61 4.93 16.68
C VAL A 147 -2.73 5.42 17.82
N MET A 148 -1.83 6.37 17.57
CA MET A 148 -0.96 6.92 18.62
C MET A 148 -1.75 7.68 19.68
N ALA A 149 -2.71 8.50 19.27
CA ALA A 149 -3.63 9.19 20.19
C ALA A 149 -4.46 8.19 21.00
N PHE A 150 -5.00 7.15 20.35
CA PHE A 150 -5.77 6.09 21.01
C PHE A 150 -4.94 5.36 22.07
N ILE A 151 -3.70 4.97 21.75
CA ILE A 151 -2.79 4.34 22.70
C ILE A 151 -2.48 5.28 23.88
N ARG A 152 -2.27 6.58 23.65
CA ARG A 152 -2.08 7.57 24.73
C ARG A 152 -3.32 7.66 25.61
N GLY A 153 -4.53 7.70 25.03
CA GLY A 153 -5.79 7.71 25.75
C GLY A 153 -5.99 6.48 26.64
N LEU A 154 -5.71 5.27 26.12
CA LEU A 154 -5.74 4.04 26.89
C LEU A 154 -4.71 4.03 28.04
N ALA A 155 -3.58 4.71 27.86
CA ALA A 155 -2.57 4.88 28.91
C ALA A 155 -2.92 5.96 29.94
N GLY A 156 -4.09 6.61 29.85
CA GLY A 156 -4.49 7.71 30.73
C GLY A 156 -3.67 9.00 30.51
N LYS A 157 -3.05 9.16 29.34
CA LYS A 157 -2.26 10.33 28.96
C LYS A 157 -3.07 11.25 28.05
N GLU A 158 -2.63 12.50 27.95
CA GLU A 158 -3.17 13.44 26.96
C GLU A 158 -2.98 12.89 25.54
N LEU A 159 -3.96 13.12 24.66
CA LEU A 159 -3.96 12.60 23.29
C LEU A 159 -2.86 13.19 22.41
N GLY A 160 -2.37 14.37 22.76
CA GLY A 160 -1.45 15.15 21.94
C GLY A 160 -2.21 16.04 20.95
N ASN A 161 -1.62 16.23 19.78
CA ASN A 161 -2.14 17.10 18.73
C ASN A 161 -2.15 16.35 17.39
N PHE A 162 -3.31 16.34 16.73
CA PHE A 162 -3.49 15.62 15.48
C PHE A 162 -2.50 16.06 14.40
N PHE A 163 -2.31 17.36 14.20
CA PHE A 163 -1.41 17.86 13.16
C PHE A 163 0.06 17.53 13.43
N VAL A 164 0.45 17.48 14.71
CA VAL A 164 1.80 17.05 15.12
C VAL A 164 2.00 15.57 14.84
N ASP A 165 1.04 14.73 15.24
CA ASP A 165 1.12 13.28 15.01
C ASP A 165 1.07 12.95 13.51
N PHE A 166 0.19 13.59 12.76
CA PHE A 166 0.08 13.47 11.30
C PHE A 166 1.39 13.85 10.61
N THR A 167 1.98 14.99 11.00
CA THR A 167 3.27 15.42 10.46
C THR A 167 4.38 14.42 10.78
N ARG A 168 4.46 13.95 12.04
CA ARG A 168 5.47 12.95 12.45
C ARG A 168 5.29 11.61 11.76
N ALA A 169 4.05 11.19 11.50
CA ALA A 169 3.78 9.99 10.71
C ALA A 169 4.39 10.12 9.31
N LEU A 170 4.18 11.26 8.64
CA LEU A 170 4.76 11.54 7.33
C LEU A 170 6.29 11.63 7.37
N THR A 171 6.84 12.53 8.20
CA THR A 171 8.28 12.87 8.20
C THR A 171 9.16 11.78 8.78
N ARG A 172 8.68 11.06 9.81
CA ARG A 172 9.49 10.08 10.54
C ARG A 172 9.22 8.64 10.10
N VAL A 173 8.10 8.35 9.43
CA VAL A 173 7.73 6.96 9.08
C VAL A 173 7.56 6.81 7.58
N PHE A 174 6.52 7.41 7.00
CA PHE A 174 6.13 7.08 5.64
C PHE A 174 7.13 7.60 4.60
N LEU A 175 7.45 8.90 4.59
CA LEU A 175 8.36 9.47 3.59
C LEU A 175 9.76 8.83 3.60
N PRO A 176 10.48 8.70 4.74
CA PRO A 176 11.83 8.16 4.72
C PRO A 176 11.87 6.69 4.30
N ILE A 177 10.93 5.87 4.76
CA ILE A 177 10.89 4.44 4.40
C ILE A 177 10.47 4.29 2.94
N ALA A 178 9.41 4.95 2.49
CA ALA A 178 8.93 4.89 1.12
C ALA A 178 10.01 5.38 0.13
N PHE A 179 10.74 6.45 0.45
CA PHE A 179 11.82 6.94 -0.40
C PHE A 179 12.93 5.90 -0.59
N ILE A 180 13.43 5.30 0.49
CA ILE A 180 14.49 4.27 0.41
C ILE A 180 13.99 3.05 -0.36
N VAL A 181 12.76 2.62 -0.07
CA VAL A 181 12.15 1.44 -0.68
C VAL A 181 11.84 1.65 -2.16
N ALA A 182 11.44 2.85 -2.58
CA ALA A 182 11.26 3.19 -3.99
C ALA A 182 12.56 3.02 -4.77
N LEU A 183 13.71 3.43 -4.22
CA LEU A 183 15.02 3.21 -4.84
C LEU A 183 15.34 1.71 -4.97
N VAL A 184 15.00 0.91 -3.97
CA VAL A 184 15.15 -0.56 -4.04
C VAL A 184 14.23 -1.14 -5.12
N PHE A 185 12.99 -0.68 -5.23
CA PHE A 185 12.08 -1.13 -6.30
C PHE A 185 12.61 -0.77 -7.70
N VAL A 186 13.18 0.43 -7.88
CA VAL A 186 13.86 0.79 -9.13
C VAL A 186 15.00 -0.18 -9.44
N ALA A 187 15.84 -0.50 -8.45
CA ALA A 187 16.92 -1.46 -8.61
C ALA A 187 16.42 -2.89 -8.94
N LEU A 188 15.20 -3.23 -8.52
CA LEU A 188 14.53 -4.50 -8.82
C LEU A 188 13.76 -4.50 -10.16
N GLY A 189 13.73 -3.38 -10.89
CA GLY A 189 13.15 -3.28 -12.23
C GLY A 189 11.76 -2.61 -12.29
N VAL A 190 11.27 -2.03 -11.21
CA VAL A 190 10.04 -1.23 -11.21
C VAL A 190 10.33 0.12 -11.87
N PRO A 191 9.55 0.56 -12.89
CA PRO A 191 9.83 1.79 -13.60
C PRO A 191 9.55 3.03 -12.73
N GLN A 192 10.38 4.06 -12.95
CA GLN A 192 10.20 5.39 -12.35
C GLN A 192 10.54 6.44 -13.41
N THR A 193 9.56 6.81 -14.24
CA THR A 193 9.73 7.81 -15.31
C THR A 193 8.49 8.69 -15.45
N LEU A 194 8.67 9.89 -16.02
CA LEU A 194 7.58 10.76 -16.46
C LEU A 194 7.41 10.74 -17.99
N ASP A 195 8.19 9.92 -18.69
CA ASP A 195 7.98 9.67 -20.11
C ASP A 195 6.67 8.93 -20.34
N GLY A 196 6.01 9.26 -21.45
CA GLY A 196 4.80 8.58 -21.88
C GLY A 196 5.01 7.12 -22.30
N ALA A 197 3.96 6.58 -22.92
CA ALA A 197 3.96 5.23 -23.47
C ALA A 197 5.15 5.03 -24.44
N VAL A 198 5.79 3.86 -24.36
CA VAL A 198 6.81 3.45 -25.34
C VAL A 198 6.19 2.47 -26.31
N THR A 199 6.42 2.66 -27.61
CA THR A 199 6.02 1.69 -28.63
C THR A 199 7.14 0.69 -28.84
N ALA A 200 6.87 -0.58 -28.58
CA ALA A 200 7.77 -1.70 -28.86
C ALA A 200 7.32 -2.45 -30.11
N GLN A 201 8.27 -2.88 -30.94
CA GLN A 201 7.99 -3.85 -31.99
C GLN A 201 8.24 -5.25 -31.43
N THR A 202 7.23 -6.12 -31.51
CA THR A 202 7.33 -7.50 -31.03
C THR A 202 8.17 -8.34 -31.98
N ILE A 203 8.62 -9.50 -31.50
CA ILE A 203 9.37 -10.47 -32.32
C ILE A 203 8.57 -10.99 -33.52
N GLU A 204 7.23 -10.93 -33.46
CA GLU A 204 6.32 -11.28 -34.55
C GLU A 204 6.06 -10.10 -35.51
N GLY A 205 6.67 -8.94 -35.26
CA GLY A 205 6.56 -7.73 -36.07
C GLY A 205 5.37 -6.83 -35.73
N ALA A 206 4.52 -7.20 -34.77
CA ALA A 206 3.41 -6.37 -34.29
C ALA A 206 3.93 -5.16 -33.48
N LYS A 207 3.13 -4.09 -33.37
CA LYS A 207 3.43 -2.95 -32.49
C LYS A 207 2.63 -3.08 -31.20
N GLN A 208 3.30 -2.91 -30.07
CA GLN A 208 2.69 -2.87 -28.74
C GLN A 208 2.99 -1.53 -28.07
N SER A 209 1.96 -0.90 -27.51
CA SER A 209 2.12 0.26 -26.64
C SER A 209 2.31 -0.19 -25.20
N ILE A 210 3.39 0.23 -24.57
CA ILE A 210 3.74 -0.12 -23.19
C ILE A 210 3.61 1.14 -22.34
N LEU A 211 2.57 1.15 -21.50
CA LEU A 211 2.30 2.23 -20.56
C LEU A 211 3.30 2.16 -19.39
N ARG A 212 3.87 3.31 -19.04
CA ARG A 212 4.89 3.48 -17.99
C ARG A 212 4.51 4.67 -17.11
N GLY A 213 5.30 4.93 -16.08
CA GLY A 213 5.10 6.07 -15.21
C GLY A 213 5.98 6.02 -13.96
N PRO A 214 5.69 6.89 -12.96
CA PRO A 214 6.40 6.94 -11.68
C PRO A 214 5.93 5.83 -10.72
N VAL A 215 6.12 4.57 -11.12
CA VAL A 215 5.53 3.39 -10.46
C VAL A 215 6.27 3.01 -9.17
N ALA A 216 7.60 3.15 -9.12
CA ALA A 216 8.36 2.74 -7.93
C ALA A 216 8.02 3.56 -6.69
N SER A 217 7.88 4.89 -6.83
CA SER A 217 7.40 5.74 -5.74
C SER A 217 5.99 5.38 -5.31
N PHE A 218 5.12 5.07 -6.28
CA PHE A 218 3.73 4.69 -6.03
C PHE A 218 3.64 3.39 -5.22
N VAL A 219 4.29 2.32 -5.69
CA VAL A 219 4.27 0.99 -5.04
C VAL A 219 4.89 1.06 -3.64
N SER A 220 5.93 1.90 -3.44
CA SER A 220 6.58 2.02 -2.14
C SER A 220 5.64 2.47 -1.02
N ILE A 221 4.86 3.53 -1.23
CA ILE A 221 3.91 4.02 -0.23
C ILE A 221 2.64 3.17 -0.21
N LYS A 222 2.25 2.63 -1.36
CA LYS A 222 1.09 1.75 -1.44
C LYS A 222 1.22 0.61 -0.44
N GLU A 223 2.30 -0.16 -0.54
CA GLU A 223 2.52 -1.34 0.30
C GLU A 223 2.87 -0.95 1.76
N LEU A 224 3.68 0.10 1.97
CA LEU A 224 4.04 0.56 3.32
C LEU A 224 2.83 1.10 4.10
N GLY A 225 1.97 1.82 3.41
CA GLY A 225 0.74 2.38 3.96
C GLY A 225 -0.38 1.35 4.12
N ASN A 226 -0.23 0.13 3.57
CA ASN A 226 -1.33 -0.82 3.39
C ASN A 226 -2.50 -0.25 2.56
N ASN A 227 -2.18 0.59 1.57
CA ASN A 227 -3.11 1.02 0.55
C ASN A 227 -3.40 -0.11 -0.44
N GLY A 228 -4.65 -0.25 -0.87
CA GLY A 228 -5.06 -1.33 -1.78
C GLY A 228 -4.89 -1.09 -3.28
N GLY A 229 -4.58 0.14 -3.73
CA GLY A 229 -4.74 0.56 -5.13
C GLY A 229 -3.47 0.37 -5.97
N GLY A 230 -3.60 -0.09 -7.21
CA GLY A 230 -2.52 -0.25 -8.17
C GLY A 230 -2.32 0.98 -9.07
N PHE A 231 -1.10 1.14 -9.60
CA PHE A 231 -0.83 2.10 -10.68
C PHE A 231 -1.47 1.61 -11.97
N PHE A 232 -1.43 0.30 -12.20
CA PHE A 232 -2.10 -0.40 -13.30
C PHE A 232 -3.33 -1.17 -12.79
N GLY A 233 -4.29 -1.46 -13.67
CA GLY A 233 -5.49 -2.22 -13.32
C GLY A 233 -5.21 -3.61 -12.73
N ALA A 234 -4.13 -4.26 -13.16
CA ALA A 234 -3.69 -5.56 -12.64
C ALA A 234 -2.94 -5.48 -11.29
N ASN A 235 -2.67 -4.27 -10.78
CA ASN A 235 -2.11 -4.04 -9.45
C ASN A 235 -0.79 -4.83 -9.25
N SER A 236 -0.54 -5.44 -8.07
CA SER A 236 0.69 -6.18 -7.76
C SER A 236 0.91 -7.47 -8.56
N THR A 237 0.00 -7.82 -9.49
CA THR A 237 0.26 -8.87 -10.50
C THR A 237 0.87 -8.31 -11.79
N HIS A 238 0.88 -6.98 -11.96
CA HIS A 238 1.49 -6.34 -13.11
C HIS A 238 3.03 -6.39 -13.01
N PRO A 239 3.76 -6.80 -14.07
CA PRO A 239 5.22 -6.91 -14.03
C PRO A 239 5.95 -5.60 -13.70
N PHE A 240 5.37 -4.44 -14.02
CA PHE A 240 5.93 -3.15 -13.62
C PHE A 240 5.63 -2.75 -12.19
N GLU A 241 4.69 -3.38 -11.47
CA GLU A 241 4.58 -3.15 -10.02
C GLU A 241 5.37 -4.19 -9.22
N ASN A 242 5.44 -5.42 -9.73
CA ASN A 242 6.03 -6.57 -9.05
C ASN A 242 6.83 -7.44 -10.05
N PRO A 243 8.05 -7.03 -10.43
CA PRO A 243 8.83 -7.69 -11.48
C PRO A 243 9.32 -9.10 -11.14
N GLY A 244 9.34 -9.49 -9.86
CA GLY A 244 9.76 -10.85 -9.49
C GLY A 244 9.59 -11.20 -8.02
N GLN A 245 10.16 -12.33 -7.63
CA GLN A 245 9.99 -12.86 -6.27
C GLN A 245 10.59 -11.95 -5.19
N MET A 246 11.71 -11.28 -5.48
CA MET A 246 12.37 -10.37 -4.54
C MET A 246 11.54 -9.11 -4.28
N SER A 247 10.95 -8.51 -5.33
CA SER A 247 10.02 -7.40 -5.15
C SER A 247 8.79 -7.86 -4.37
N ASN A 248 8.27 -9.06 -4.65
CA ASN A 248 7.11 -9.60 -3.96
C ASN A 248 7.36 -9.79 -2.44
N ILE A 249 8.53 -10.35 -2.07
CA ILE A 249 8.93 -10.46 -0.65
C ILE A 249 9.02 -9.08 -0.01
N LEU A 250 9.60 -8.10 -0.71
CA LEU A 250 9.68 -6.73 -0.20
C LEU A 250 8.30 -6.10 -0.01
N GLN A 251 7.36 -6.25 -0.95
CA GLN A 251 5.98 -5.77 -0.79
C GLN A 251 5.30 -6.40 0.44
N MET A 252 5.39 -7.73 0.61
CA MET A 252 4.87 -8.42 1.80
C MET A 252 5.50 -7.91 3.11
N MET A 253 6.80 -7.62 3.10
CA MET A 253 7.49 -7.03 4.26
C MET A 253 6.97 -5.64 4.62
N LEU A 254 6.65 -4.81 3.61
CA LEU A 254 6.11 -3.46 3.82
C LEU A 254 4.68 -3.52 4.38
N MET A 255 3.82 -4.35 3.80
CA MET A 255 2.44 -4.53 4.29
C MET A 255 2.43 -4.96 5.76
N MET A 256 3.28 -5.93 6.12
CA MET A 256 3.34 -6.47 7.49
C MET A 256 4.07 -5.55 8.49
N LEU A 257 4.81 -4.54 8.03
CA LEU A 257 5.72 -3.76 8.87
C LEU A 257 4.99 -3.05 10.03
N LEU A 258 3.97 -2.24 9.72
CA LEU A 258 3.24 -1.49 10.75
C LEU A 258 2.28 -2.36 11.58
N PRO A 259 1.46 -3.27 10.99
CA PRO A 259 0.56 -4.12 11.75
C PRO A 259 1.28 -4.99 12.79
N THR A 260 2.48 -5.47 12.47
CA THR A 260 3.28 -6.29 13.40
C THR A 260 4.04 -5.46 14.43
N ALA A 261 4.40 -4.21 14.11
CA ALA A 261 5.11 -3.31 15.00
C ALA A 261 4.21 -2.66 16.07
N LEU A 262 2.99 -2.28 15.71
CA LEU A 262 2.07 -1.53 16.56
C LEU A 262 1.75 -2.22 17.91
N PRO A 263 1.60 -3.56 18.02
CA PRO A 263 1.46 -4.21 19.31
C PRO A 263 2.64 -3.96 20.26
N PHE A 264 3.87 -3.94 19.75
CA PHE A 264 5.06 -3.64 20.55
C PHE A 264 5.12 -2.16 20.93
N THR A 265 4.71 -1.26 20.04
CA THR A 265 4.54 0.17 20.35
C THR A 265 3.53 0.35 21.47
N TYR A 266 2.34 -0.23 21.35
CA TYR A 266 1.28 -0.21 22.36
C TYR A 266 1.81 -0.64 23.72
N GLY A 267 2.39 -1.85 23.82
CA GLY A 267 2.91 -2.39 25.08
C GLY A 267 3.97 -1.51 25.75
N ARG A 268 4.76 -0.76 24.97
CA ARG A 268 5.75 0.18 25.51
C ARG A 268 5.10 1.48 25.96
N MET A 269 4.20 2.05 25.15
CA MET A 269 3.57 3.34 25.44
C MET A 269 2.66 3.29 26.68
N VAL A 270 1.99 2.15 26.91
CA VAL A 270 1.18 1.88 28.11
C VAL A 270 1.99 1.42 29.33
N GLY A 271 3.32 1.24 29.18
CA GLY A 271 4.20 0.83 30.26
C GLY A 271 4.21 -0.67 30.59
N ASN A 272 3.42 -1.50 29.90
CA ASN A 272 3.36 -2.94 30.11
C ASN A 272 3.67 -3.74 28.83
N LYS A 273 4.95 -4.15 28.69
CA LYS A 273 5.42 -4.93 27.53
C LYS A 273 4.71 -6.27 27.36
N LYS A 274 4.13 -6.84 28.43
CA LYS A 274 3.38 -8.10 28.35
C LYS A 274 2.10 -7.91 27.54
N GLN A 275 1.41 -6.78 27.70
CA GLN A 275 0.19 -6.46 26.94
C GLN A 275 0.47 -6.38 25.43
N GLY A 276 1.57 -5.75 25.04
CA GLY A 276 1.98 -5.71 23.63
C GLY A 276 2.30 -7.08 23.04
N ARG A 277 2.95 -7.97 23.82
CA ARG A 277 3.21 -9.36 23.39
C ARG A 277 1.93 -10.17 23.25
N ILE A 278 1.00 -10.03 24.20
CA ILE A 278 -0.31 -10.70 24.14
C ILE A 278 -1.03 -10.27 22.87
N LEU A 279 -1.13 -8.97 22.61
CA LEU A 279 -1.78 -8.46 21.39
C LEU A 279 -1.10 -8.98 20.11
N PHE A 280 0.23 -8.96 20.05
CA PHE A 280 0.98 -9.51 18.91
C PHE A 280 0.66 -10.99 18.68
N VAL A 281 0.75 -11.82 19.72
CA VAL A 281 0.49 -13.27 19.61
C VAL A 281 -0.96 -13.53 19.21
N SER A 282 -1.92 -12.80 19.78
CA SER A 282 -3.34 -12.92 19.41
C SER A 282 -3.58 -12.62 17.93
N LEU A 283 -3.07 -11.50 17.41
CA LEU A 283 -3.21 -11.14 16.00
C LEU A 283 -2.48 -12.12 15.08
N PHE A 284 -1.28 -12.56 15.48
CA PHE A 284 -0.49 -13.51 14.71
C PHE A 284 -1.15 -14.89 14.62
N MET A 285 -1.83 -15.35 15.69
CA MET A 285 -2.61 -16.59 15.65
C MET A 285 -3.76 -16.50 14.65
N VAL A 286 -4.51 -15.39 14.63
CA VAL A 286 -5.60 -15.19 13.65
C VAL A 286 -5.05 -15.17 12.23
N PHE A 287 -3.94 -14.46 12.00
CA PHE A 287 -3.24 -14.46 10.72
C PHE A 287 -2.81 -15.87 10.30
N LEU A 288 -2.20 -16.65 11.20
CA LEU A 288 -1.76 -18.02 10.90
C LEU A 288 -2.92 -18.93 10.53
N LEU A 289 -4.03 -18.84 11.25
CA LEU A 289 -5.23 -19.62 10.95
C LEU A 289 -5.75 -19.29 9.54
N GLY A 290 -5.92 -18.00 9.23
CA GLY A 290 -6.35 -17.57 7.90
C GLY A 290 -5.38 -18.00 6.79
N PHE A 291 -4.07 -17.82 7.02
CA PHE A 291 -3.03 -18.21 6.08
C PHE A 291 -3.05 -19.72 5.79
N ILE A 292 -3.13 -20.55 6.83
CA ILE A 292 -3.20 -22.02 6.68
C ILE A 292 -4.47 -22.40 5.91
N THR A 293 -5.63 -21.85 6.31
CA THR A 293 -6.91 -22.15 5.64
C THR A 293 -6.88 -21.81 4.16
N ILE A 294 -6.44 -20.60 3.80
CA ILE A 294 -6.36 -20.18 2.39
C ILE A 294 -5.35 -21.04 1.64
N THR A 295 -4.16 -21.27 2.20
CA THR A 295 -3.12 -22.04 1.49
C THR A 295 -3.54 -23.49 1.29
N THR A 296 -4.18 -24.13 2.26
CA THR A 296 -4.72 -25.49 2.08
C THR A 296 -5.83 -25.52 1.03
N SER A 297 -6.70 -24.50 0.98
CA SER A 297 -7.72 -24.38 -0.06
C SER A 297 -7.13 -24.25 -1.45
N GLU A 298 -6.17 -23.34 -1.64
CA GLU A 298 -5.51 -23.09 -2.93
C GLU A 298 -4.70 -24.30 -3.41
N LEU A 299 -4.03 -25.03 -2.49
CA LEU A 299 -3.28 -26.23 -2.84
C LEU A 299 -4.17 -27.40 -3.26
N ASN A 300 -5.40 -27.47 -2.76
CA ASN A 300 -6.38 -28.45 -3.23
C ASN A 300 -6.92 -28.09 -4.63
N GLY A 301 -6.91 -26.81 -4.99
CA GLY A 301 -7.35 -26.30 -6.29
C GLY A 301 -8.84 -26.59 -6.57
N ASN A 302 -9.21 -26.55 -7.85
CA ASN A 302 -10.56 -26.90 -8.28
C ASN A 302 -10.61 -28.39 -8.69
N PRO A 303 -11.37 -29.26 -7.99
CA PRO A 303 -11.48 -30.67 -8.33
C PRO A 303 -11.89 -30.95 -9.78
N ALA A 304 -12.73 -30.08 -10.37
CA ALA A 304 -13.17 -30.21 -11.76
C ALA A 304 -12.02 -30.01 -12.76
N LEU A 305 -11.10 -29.08 -12.47
CA LEU A 305 -9.91 -28.83 -13.31
C LEU A 305 -8.81 -29.87 -13.10
N ASN A 306 -8.67 -30.39 -11.87
CA ASN A 306 -7.67 -31.40 -11.55
C ASN A 306 -7.87 -32.70 -12.36
N GLY A 307 -9.13 -33.08 -12.59
CA GLY A 307 -9.47 -34.24 -13.45
C GLY A 307 -9.05 -34.03 -14.90
N ILE A 308 -9.23 -32.82 -15.44
CA ILE A 308 -8.87 -32.46 -16.83
C ILE A 308 -7.35 -32.48 -17.01
N VAL A 309 -6.60 -31.80 -16.13
CA VAL A 309 -5.13 -31.72 -16.22
C VAL A 309 -4.48 -33.10 -16.04
N SER A 310 -4.98 -33.93 -15.13
CA SER A 310 -4.50 -35.31 -14.94
C SER A 310 -4.73 -36.18 -16.19
N ASN A 311 -5.89 -36.05 -16.85
CA ASN A 311 -6.18 -36.79 -18.08
C ASN A 311 -5.31 -36.31 -19.24
N MET A 312 -5.10 -34.99 -19.36
CA MET A 312 -4.16 -34.41 -20.32
C MET A 312 -2.74 -34.97 -20.14
N TYR A 313 -2.24 -35.00 -18.91
CA TYR A 313 -0.90 -35.51 -18.63
C TYR A 313 -0.74 -36.99 -19.03
N LYS A 314 -1.77 -37.82 -18.79
CA LYS A 314 -1.77 -39.24 -19.15
C LYS A 314 -1.79 -39.48 -20.66
N GLU A 315 -2.56 -38.70 -21.41
CA GLU A 315 -2.68 -38.86 -22.87
C GLU A 315 -1.49 -38.22 -23.62
N VAL A 316 -0.86 -37.15 -23.07
CA VAL A 316 0.46 -36.67 -23.55
C VAL A 316 1.55 -37.71 -23.33
N GLN A 317 1.55 -38.41 -22.17
CA GLN A 317 2.48 -39.53 -21.93
C GLN A 317 2.27 -40.72 -22.86
N LYS A 318 1.07 -40.87 -23.45
CA LYS A 318 0.77 -41.86 -24.49
C LYS A 318 1.16 -41.41 -25.91
N GLY A 319 1.84 -40.27 -26.04
CA GLY A 319 2.36 -39.76 -27.32
C GLY A 319 1.32 -39.11 -28.23
N LYS A 320 0.11 -38.82 -27.74
CA LYS A 320 -0.90 -38.10 -28.52
C LYS A 320 -0.73 -36.59 -28.36
N LYS A 321 -0.80 -35.86 -29.48
CA LYS A 321 -0.95 -34.39 -29.47
C LYS A 321 -2.35 -34.04 -28.97
N TYR A 322 -2.42 -33.15 -27.98
CA TYR A 322 -3.67 -32.56 -27.53
C TYR A 322 -3.97 -31.31 -28.33
N ASP A 323 -5.17 -31.26 -28.90
CA ASP A 323 -5.75 -30.03 -29.42
C ASP A 323 -6.65 -29.42 -28.32
N LEU A 324 -6.21 -28.30 -27.76
CA LEU A 324 -6.89 -27.61 -26.66
C LEU A 324 -8.21 -26.98 -27.12
N GLU A 325 -8.35 -26.61 -28.40
CA GLU A 325 -9.55 -25.93 -28.90
C GLU A 325 -10.78 -26.83 -28.92
N GLN A 326 -10.63 -28.10 -29.35
CA GLN A 326 -11.77 -29.03 -29.43
C GLN A 326 -12.37 -29.37 -28.06
N TYR A 327 -11.58 -29.35 -26.99
CA TYR A 327 -12.05 -29.75 -25.66
C TYR A 327 -12.77 -28.61 -24.92
N PHE A 328 -12.29 -27.36 -25.07
CA PHE A 328 -13.00 -26.20 -24.53
C PHE A 328 -14.38 -26.06 -25.19
N LEU A 329 -14.49 -26.27 -26.51
CA LEU A 329 -15.76 -26.28 -27.22
C LEU A 329 -16.74 -27.34 -26.71
N HIS A 330 -16.26 -28.50 -26.28
CA HIS A 330 -17.12 -29.59 -25.78
C HIS A 330 -17.66 -29.31 -24.36
N TYR A 331 -16.92 -28.60 -23.52
CA TYR A 331 -17.30 -28.28 -22.14
C TYR A 331 -18.03 -26.94 -21.97
N THR A 332 -17.89 -26.00 -22.91
CA THR A 332 -18.69 -24.76 -22.92
C THR A 332 -20.11 -24.94 -23.48
N GLN A 333 -20.46 -26.14 -23.95
CA GLN A 333 -21.80 -26.48 -24.48
C GLN A 333 -22.65 -27.34 -23.54
N GLN A 334 -22.23 -27.56 -22.29
CA GLN A 334 -23.06 -28.13 -21.21
C GLN A 334 -23.28 -27.11 -20.11
#